data_AF-A0A954FTY9-F1
#
_entry.id   AF-A0A954FTY9-F1
#
_cell.length_a   1.000
_cell.length_b   1.000
_cell.length_c   1.000
_cell.angle_alpha   90.00
_cell.angle_beta   90.00
_cell.angle_gamma   90.00
#
_symmetry.space_group_name_H-M   'P 1'
#
loop_
_entity.id
_entity.type
_entity.pdbx_description
1 polymer ?
#
loop_
_entity_poly.entity_id
_entity_poly.type
_entity_poly.pdbx_seq_one_letter_code
_entity_poly.pdbx_strand_id
1 'polypeptide(L)'
;MKQRPSIALLIESSNSYARGLLRGVMSYIHEHHPWSIYLPEHGRGSVPVNWLNSWHGDGIIARIENEKIAEAVVNSGVPAVDVSAARLAPSLPWGETDDR
;
A
#
# COMPACT_ATOMS: atom_id res chain seq x y z
N MET A 1 13.11 -10.24 -21.09
CA MET A 1 11.86 -10.42 -20.33
C MET A 1 11.66 -9.17 -19.47
N LYS A 2 10.50 -8.52 -19.53
CA LYS A 2 10.19 -7.40 -18.60
C LYS A 2 10.03 -7.99 -17.20
N GLN A 3 10.82 -7.53 -16.22
CA GLN A 3 10.65 -8.00 -14.84
C GLN A 3 9.27 -7.58 -14.34
N ARG A 4 8.62 -8.45 -13.55
CA ARG A 4 7.34 -8.14 -12.92
C ARG A 4 7.58 -7.10 -11.83
N PRO A 5 6.83 -5.99 -11.80
CA PRO A 5 6.94 -5.03 -10.72
C PRO A 5 6.68 -5.70 -9.37
N SER A 6 7.55 -5.48 -8.40
CA SER A 6 7.41 -5.95 -7.02
C SER A 6 6.74 -4.86 -6.18
N ILE A 7 5.47 -5.07 -5.84
CA ILE A 7 4.64 -4.06 -5.17
C ILE A 7 4.28 -4.54 -3.77
N ALA A 8 4.54 -3.68 -2.78
CA ALA A 8 4.12 -3.87 -1.41
C ALA A 8 2.70 -3.33 -1.19
N LEU A 9 1.82 -4.13 -0.59
CA LEU A 9 0.46 -3.74 -0.22
C LEU A 9 0.36 -3.62 1.31
N LEU A 10 0.40 -2.40 1.84
CA LEU A 10 0.18 -2.11 3.25
C LEU A 10 -1.30 -1.81 3.49
N ILE A 11 -2.14 -2.85 3.38
CA ILE A 11 -3.59 -2.76 3.49
C ILE A 11 -4.07 -3.78 4.52
N GLU A 12 -4.47 -3.31 5.72
CA GLU A 12 -5.03 -4.20 6.74
C GLU A 12 -6.43 -4.68 6.31
N SER A 13 -6.62 -5.99 6.11
CA SER A 13 -7.85 -6.60 5.57
C SER A 13 -9.03 -6.71 6.57
N SER A 14 -8.98 -5.94 7.67
CA SER A 14 -9.88 -6.06 8.80
C SER A 14 -11.28 -5.50 8.57
N ASN A 15 -11.49 -4.67 7.54
CA ASN A 15 -12.81 -4.12 7.18
C ASN A 15 -13.19 -4.37 5.70
N SER A 16 -14.45 -4.14 5.36
CA SER A 16 -15.00 -4.34 4.01
C SER A 16 -14.34 -3.43 2.97
N TYR A 17 -14.03 -2.19 3.34
CA TYR A 17 -13.34 -1.22 2.48
C TYR A 17 -11.97 -1.75 2.04
N ALA A 18 -11.14 -2.19 2.97
CA ALA A 18 -9.82 -2.75 2.69
C ALA A 18 -9.89 -4.00 1.80
N ARG A 19 -10.88 -4.88 2.02
CA ARG A 19 -11.12 -6.03 1.12
C ARG A 19 -11.55 -5.57 -0.28
N GLY A 20 -12.32 -4.50 -0.39
CA GLY A 20 -12.67 -3.86 -1.66
C GLY A 20 -11.43 -3.35 -2.40
N LEU A 21 -10.53 -2.64 -1.71
CA LEU A 21 -9.26 -2.18 -2.26
C LEU A 21 -8.41 -3.34 -2.79
N LEU A 22 -8.24 -4.40 -2.00
CA LEU A 22 -7.48 -5.59 -2.41
C LEU A 22 -8.10 -6.24 -3.66
N ARG A 23 -9.43 -6.33 -3.74
CA ARG A 23 -10.13 -6.83 -4.94
C ARG A 23 -9.88 -5.96 -6.16
N GLY A 24 -9.92 -4.63 -6.00
CA GLY A 24 -9.62 -3.68 -7.08
C GLY A 24 -8.19 -3.84 -7.61
N VAL A 25 -7.21 -3.93 -6.72
CA VAL A 25 -5.81 -4.20 -7.08
C VAL A 25 -5.68 -5.53 -7.82
N MET A 26 -6.35 -6.59 -7.35
CA MET A 26 -6.33 -7.89 -8.02
C MET A 26 -7.00 -7.85 -9.40
N SER A 27 -8.10 -7.11 -9.58
CA SER A 27 -8.73 -6.92 -10.89
C SER A 27 -7.77 -6.24 -11.87
N TYR A 28 -7.11 -5.17 -11.43
CA TYR A 28 -6.13 -4.45 -12.23
C TYR A 28 -4.97 -5.35 -12.67
N ILE A 29 -4.42 -6.15 -11.75
CA ILE A 29 -3.34 -7.10 -12.08
C ILE A 29 -3.80 -8.15 -13.09
N HIS A 30 -5.06 -8.58 -13.02
CA HIS A 30 -5.64 -9.57 -13.94
C HIS A 30 -5.86 -9.01 -15.35
N GLU A 31 -6.27 -7.74 -15.45
CA GLU A 31 -6.52 -7.04 -16.72
C GLU A 31 -5.22 -6.54 -17.38
N HIS A 32 -4.16 -6.36 -16.60
CA HIS A 32 -2.88 -5.82 -17.05
C HIS A 32 -1.71 -6.82 -16.85
N HIS A 33 -0.50 -6.30 -16.68
CA HIS A 33 0.69 -7.12 -16.53
C HIS A 33 0.78 -7.65 -15.09
N PRO A 34 1.20 -8.92 -14.89
CA PRO A 34 1.29 -9.52 -13.56
C PRO A 34 2.32 -8.79 -12.70
N TRP A 35 1.93 -8.44 -11.48
CA TRP A 35 2.81 -7.92 -10.43
C TRP A 35 3.23 -9.04 -9.46
N SER A 36 4.39 -8.88 -8.84
CA SER A 36 4.78 -9.65 -7.67
C SER A 36 4.30 -8.90 -6.43
N ILE A 37 3.40 -9.50 -5.65
CA ILE A 37 2.75 -8.82 -4.52
C ILE A 37 3.38 -9.27 -3.20
N TYR A 38 3.83 -8.30 -2.41
CA TYR A 38 4.20 -8.50 -1.02
C TYR A 38 3.10 -7.97 -0.11
N LEU A 39 2.43 -8.87 0.61
CA LEU A 39 1.41 -8.56 1.60
C LEU A 39 1.96 -8.94 2.98
N PRO A 40 2.41 -7.98 3.81
CA PRO A 40 2.89 -8.29 5.16
C PRO A 40 1.74 -8.84 6.00
N GLU A 41 1.92 -10.04 6.56
CA GLU A 41 0.97 -10.68 7.48
C GLU A 41 1.05 -10.04 8.86
N HIS A 42 0.30 -8.96 9.13
CA HIS A 42 0.26 -8.41 10.49
C HIS A 42 -1.13 -7.96 10.90
N GLY A 43 -1.52 -8.38 12.10
CA GLY A 43 -2.76 -7.99 12.76
C GLY A 43 -2.77 -6.52 13.21
N ARG A 44 -3.99 -6.06 13.49
CA ARG A 44 -4.38 -4.70 13.89
C ARG A 44 -3.35 -4.02 14.80
N GLY A 45 -2.81 -2.88 14.36
CA GLY A 45 -2.08 -1.93 15.20
C GLY A 45 -0.57 -2.11 15.37
N SER A 46 0.04 -3.15 14.78
CA SER A 46 1.49 -3.34 14.89
C SER A 46 2.10 -3.87 13.59
N VAL A 47 1.89 -3.18 12.46
CA VAL A 47 2.72 -3.41 11.27
C VAL A 47 4.14 -3.00 11.67
N PRO A 48 5.13 -3.92 11.75
CA PRO A 48 6.50 -3.53 11.96
C PRO A 48 6.95 -2.88 10.66
N VAL A 49 6.82 -1.55 10.56
CA VAL A 49 7.21 -0.81 9.35
C VAL A 49 8.72 -0.83 9.10
N ASN A 50 9.50 -1.40 10.02
CA ASN A 50 10.96 -1.51 9.92
C ASN A 50 11.41 -2.21 8.64
N TRP A 51 10.64 -3.16 8.09
CA TRP A 51 11.01 -3.84 6.85
C TRP A 51 10.92 -2.91 5.62
N LEU A 52 10.12 -1.84 5.67
CA LEU A 52 10.03 -0.85 4.59
C LEU A 52 11.35 -0.11 4.38
N ASN A 53 12.13 0.10 5.44
CA ASN A 53 13.46 0.70 5.34
C ASN A 53 14.44 -0.18 4.54
N SER A 54 14.15 -1.48 4.43
CA SER A 54 14.92 -2.45 3.66
C SER A 54 14.16 -2.98 2.43
N TRP A 55 13.06 -2.32 2.04
CA TRP A 55 12.28 -2.70 0.88
C TRP A 55 13.00 -2.27 -0.40
N HIS A 56 13.17 -3.20 -1.33
CA HIS A 56 13.85 -2.96 -2.61
C HIS A 56 12.91 -3.19 -3.81
N GLY A 57 11.60 -3.18 -3.58
CA GLY A 57 10.63 -3.33 -4.67
C GLY A 57 10.36 -2.03 -5.42
N ASP A 58 9.49 -2.12 -6.41
CA ASP A 58 9.21 -1.06 -7.38
C ASP A 58 8.16 -0.05 -6.90
N GLY A 59 7.38 -0.38 -5.87
CA GLY A 59 6.43 0.55 -5.29
C GLY A 59 5.63 0.04 -4.10
N ILE A 60 4.85 0.95 -3.52
CA ILE A 60 4.02 0.72 -2.33
C ILE A 60 2.59 1.26 -2.57
N ILE A 61 1.59 0.48 -2.18
CA ILE A 61 0.21 0.96 -2.00
C ILE A 61 -0.12 0.79 -0.52
N ALA A 62 -0.42 1.88 0.18
CA ALA A 62 -0.57 1.87 1.63
C ALA A 62 -1.85 2.57 2.09
N ARG A 63 -2.53 1.98 3.08
CA ARG A 63 -3.51 2.68 3.92
C ARG A 63 -2.74 3.36 5.06
N ILE A 64 -2.49 4.67 4.92
CA ILE A 64 -1.67 5.43 5.86
C ILE A 64 -2.53 6.01 6.98
N GLU A 65 -2.85 5.18 7.98
CA GLU A 65 -3.77 5.55 9.07
C GLU A 65 -3.06 6.07 10.34
N ASN A 66 -1.73 6.09 10.37
CA ASN A 66 -0.95 6.69 11.46
C ASN A 66 0.41 7.24 10.99
N GLU A 67 1.00 8.12 11.79
CA GLU A 67 2.27 8.81 11.50
C GLU A 67 3.44 7.83 11.29
N LYS A 68 3.50 6.72 12.03
CA LYS A 68 4.58 5.73 11.89
C LYS A 68 4.59 5.09 10.50
N ILE A 69 3.41 4.79 9.96
CA ILE A 69 3.28 4.28 8.58
C ILE A 69 3.64 5.39 7.58
N ALA A 70 3.18 6.62 7.80
CA ALA A 70 3.48 7.75 6.92
C ALA A 70 4.99 7.97 6.78
N GLU A 71 5.69 8.06 7.91
CA GLU A 71 7.15 8.23 7.97
C GLU A 71 7.87 7.08 7.27
N ALA A 72 7.51 5.82 7.58
CA ALA A 72 8.19 4.68 6.99
C ALA A 72 7.97 4.56 5.47
N VAL A 73 6.77 4.87 4.98
CA VAL A 73 6.48 4.86 3.53
C VAL A 73 7.27 5.98 2.83
N VAL A 74 7.28 7.19 3.39
CA VAL A 74 8.04 8.32 2.81
C VAL A 74 9.55 8.03 2.83
N ASN A 75 10.07 7.50 3.94
CA ASN A 75 11.49 7.21 4.11
C ASN A 75 11.98 6.02 3.26
N SER A 76 11.08 5.16 2.77
CA SER A 76 11.43 4.05 1.87
C SER A 76 12.05 4.53 0.55
N GLY A 77 11.76 5.76 0.12
CA GLY A 77 12.28 6.35 -1.11
C GLY A 77 11.75 5.74 -2.41
N VAL A 78 10.85 4.76 -2.34
CA VAL A 78 10.20 4.16 -3.53
C VAL A 78 8.86 4.84 -3.83
N PRO A 79 8.37 4.78 -5.08
CA PRO A 79 7.06 5.32 -5.42
C PRO A 79 5.95 4.73 -4.56
N ALA A 80 5.08 5.59 -4.03
CA ALA A 80 4.00 5.19 -3.14
C ALA A 80 2.68 5.92 -3.43
N VAL A 81 1.55 5.25 -3.18
CA VAL A 81 0.21 5.83 -3.23
C VAL A 81 -0.52 5.58 -1.92
N ASP A 82 -1.10 6.65 -1.36
CA ASP A 82 -1.96 6.61 -0.18
C ASP A 82 -3.41 6.30 -0.58
N VAL A 83 -4.00 5.27 0.02
CA VAL A 83 -5.40 4.86 -0.19
C VAL A 83 -6.26 5.03 1.06
N SER A 84 -5.79 5.86 2.00
CA SER A 84 -6.52 6.29 3.19
C SER A 84 -7.08 7.70 3.05
N ALA A 85 -8.17 7.98 3.76
CA ALA A 85 -8.72 9.33 3.91
C ALA A 85 -7.98 10.17 4.97
N ALA A 86 -7.05 9.57 5.72
CA ALA A 86 -6.36 10.26 6.83
C ALA A 86 -5.33 11.30 6.33
N ARG A 87 -4.84 11.14 5.09
CA ARG A 87 -3.97 12.10 4.40
C ARG A 87 -2.74 12.52 5.20
N LEU A 88 -2.14 11.56 5.92
CA LEU A 88 -0.99 11.81 6.81
C LEU A 88 0.34 11.98 6.05
N ALA A 89 0.39 11.61 4.76
CA ALA A 89 1.54 11.82 3.89
C ALA A 89 1.16 12.71 2.68
N PRO A 90 1.01 14.03 2.88
CA PRO A 90 0.50 14.93 1.84
C PRO A 90 1.43 15.06 0.62
N SER A 91 2.70 14.66 0.74
CA SER A 91 3.65 14.59 -0.37
C SER A 91 3.37 13.45 -1.37
N LEU A 92 2.57 12.45 -0.97
CA LEU A 92 2.25 11.30 -1.81
C LEU A 92 0.96 11.54 -2.62
N PRO A 93 0.86 10.99 -3.84
CA PRO A 93 -0.43 10.82 -4.53
C PRO A 93 -1.43 10.05 -3.64
N TRP A 94 -2.71 10.38 -3.73
CA TRP A 94 -3.75 9.69 -2.96
C TRP A 94 -5.03 9.41 -3.74
N GLY A 95 -5.79 8.44 -3.25
CA GLY A 95 -7.18 8.21 -3.62
C GLY A 95 -8.03 7.83 -2.40
N GLU A 96 -9.21 8.41 -2.31
CA GLU A 96 -10.22 8.09 -1.30
C GLU A 96 -11.59 7.89 -1.96
N THR A 97 -12.50 7.22 -1.27
CA THR A 97 -13.91 7.16 -1.68
C THR A 97 -14.63 8.44 -1.25
N ASP A 98 -15.47 8.97 -2.14
CA ASP A 98 -16.40 10.05 -1.81
C ASP A 98 -17.62 9.44 -1.07
N ASP A 99 -17.65 9.55 0.26
CA ASP A 99 -18.67 8.95 1.13
C ASP A 99 -20.03 9.73 1.11
N ARG A 100 -20.41 10.28 -0.05
CA ARG A 100 -21.68 11.01 -0.24
C ARG A 100 -22.92 10.13 -0.15
#